data_AF-A0A2E6Q3C3-F1
#
_entry.id   AF-A0A2E6Q3C3-F1
#
_cell.length_a   1.000
_cell.length_b   1.000
_cell.length_c   1.000
_cell.angle_alpha   90.00
_cell.angle_beta   90.00
_cell.angle_gamma   90.00
#
_symmetry.space_group_name_H-M   'P 1'
#
loop_
_entity.id
_entity.type
_entity.pdbx_description
1 polymer ?
#
loop_
_entity_poly.entity_id
_entity_poly.type
_entity_poly.pdbx_seq_one_letter_code
_entity_poly.pdbx_strand_id
1 'polypeptide(L)'
;MLRLKGKTAGLFVDSRGRERSSMLFKRGRKMSLIKAGDLFARTHSDQTVEIARVIAVSTDSFGIPHIQYEIKFQRPQRPNSVFDGPRVLALGTFADTYTDRLAA
;
A
#
# COMPACT_ATOMS: atom_id res chain seq x y z
N MET A 1 27.51 -4.87 -29.96
CA MET A 1 27.23 -4.11 -28.73
C MET A 1 25.74 -4.23 -28.44
N LEU A 2 25.37 -5.16 -27.55
CA LEU A 2 23.99 -5.60 -27.33
C LEU A 2 23.30 -4.65 -26.33
N ARG A 3 22.31 -3.88 -26.80
CA ARG A 3 21.52 -2.96 -25.97
C ARG A 3 20.31 -3.71 -25.41
N LEU A 4 20.42 -4.18 -24.18
CA LEU A 4 19.29 -4.80 -23.46
C LEU A 4 18.31 -3.71 -23.01
N LYS A 5 17.21 -3.57 -23.75
CA LYS A 5 16.06 -2.75 -23.37
C LYS A 5 15.21 -3.60 -22.43
N GLY A 6 15.41 -3.44 -21.13
CA GLY A 6 14.66 -4.17 -20.11
C GLY A 6 13.17 -3.85 -20.22
N LYS A 7 12.42 -4.76 -20.85
CA LYS A 7 10.96 -4.85 -20.77
C LYS A 7 10.62 -5.55 -19.45
N THR A 8 10.79 -4.90 -18.32
CA THR A 8 10.00 -5.27 -17.14
C THR A 8 8.60 -4.66 -17.33
N ALA A 9 7.89 -5.21 -18.32
CA ALA A 9 6.47 -5.41 -18.19
C ALA A 9 6.32 -6.45 -17.07
N GLY A 10 6.45 -5.99 -15.82
CA GLY A 10 5.72 -6.64 -14.75
C GLY A 10 4.28 -6.61 -15.23
N LEU A 11 3.74 -7.80 -15.51
CA LEU A 11 2.36 -8.00 -15.90
C LEU A 11 1.50 -7.21 -14.91
N PHE A 12 1.15 -5.99 -15.28
CA PHE A 12 0.09 -5.23 -14.66
C PHE A 12 -1.14 -6.06 -14.94
N VAL A 13 -1.46 -6.89 -13.96
CA VAL A 13 -2.74 -7.52 -13.67
C VAL A 13 -3.82 -7.04 -14.64
N ASP A 14 -3.89 -7.67 -15.81
CA ASP A 14 -5.08 -7.59 -16.66
C ASP A 14 -6.09 -8.54 -16.04
N SER A 15 -6.77 -8.05 -15.02
CA SER A 15 -7.96 -8.69 -14.47
C SER A 15 -8.97 -7.68 -13.99
N ARG A 16 -9.18 -6.60 -14.76
CA ARG A 16 -10.35 -5.68 -14.75
C ARG A 16 -11.08 -5.52 -13.41
N GLY A 17 -10.32 -5.41 -12.33
CA GLY A 17 -10.81 -4.87 -11.08
C GLY A 17 -10.96 -3.39 -11.30
N ARG A 18 -12.18 -2.85 -11.15
CA ARG A 18 -12.39 -1.40 -11.27
C ARG A 18 -11.47 -0.71 -10.27
N GLU A 19 -10.36 -0.16 -10.73
CA GLU A 19 -9.48 0.69 -9.92
C GLU A 19 -10.30 1.89 -9.46
N ARG A 20 -10.21 2.19 -8.16
CA ARG A 20 -10.94 3.27 -7.52
C ARG A 20 -9.95 4.16 -6.80
N SER A 21 -10.23 5.46 -6.83
CA SER A 21 -9.47 6.45 -6.06
C SER A 21 -9.67 6.29 -4.55
N SER A 22 -10.74 5.62 -4.09
CA SER A 22 -11.03 5.39 -2.68
C SER A 22 -11.97 4.22 -2.41
N MET A 23 -11.98 3.74 -1.17
CA MET A 23 -12.87 2.69 -0.69
C MET A 23 -13.25 2.86 0.78
N LEU A 24 -14.53 2.67 1.08
CA LEU A 24 -15.06 2.61 2.44
C LEU A 24 -14.82 1.21 3.00
N PHE A 25 -14.31 1.16 4.23
CA PHE A 25 -14.12 -0.07 4.96
C PHE A 25 -14.62 0.05 6.39
N LYS A 26 -14.99 -1.09 6.97
CA LYS A 26 -15.45 -1.20 8.34
C LYS A 26 -14.41 -1.94 9.17
N ARG A 27 -13.94 -1.32 10.25
CA ARG A 27 -13.10 -1.97 11.27
C ARG A 27 -13.84 -1.94 12.61
N GLY A 28 -14.35 -3.09 13.03
CA GLY A 28 -15.26 -3.17 14.18
C GLY A 28 -16.52 -2.32 13.96
N ARG A 29 -16.80 -1.35 14.85
CA ARG A 29 -17.92 -0.40 14.70
C ARG A 29 -17.56 0.87 13.91
N LYS A 30 -16.28 1.05 13.53
CA LYS A 30 -15.80 2.27 12.87
C LYS A 30 -15.78 2.11 11.36
N MET A 31 -16.51 2.97 10.65
CA MET A 31 -16.37 3.15 9.20
C MET A 31 -15.24 4.13 8.93
N SER A 32 -14.39 3.80 7.96
CA SER A 32 -13.23 4.61 7.57
C SER A 32 -13.10 4.61 6.04
N LEU A 33 -12.65 5.72 5.47
CA LEU A 33 -12.35 5.85 4.05
C LEU A 33 -10.84 5.75 3.83
N ILE A 34 -10.39 4.82 2.98
CA ILE A 34 -9.01 4.79 2.47
C ILE A 34 -9.02 5.31 1.04
N LYS A 35 -8.06 6.17 0.70
CA LYS A 35 -7.85 6.69 -0.66
C LYS A 35 -6.40 6.65 -1.07
N ALA A 36 -6.17 6.72 -2.38
CA ALA A 36 -4.84 6.95 -2.92
C ALA A 36 -4.20 8.21 -2.29
N GLY A 37 -2.92 8.12 -1.98
CA GLY A 37 -2.14 9.14 -1.28
C GLY A 37 -2.20 9.07 0.24
N ASP A 38 -3.11 8.29 0.83
CA ASP A 38 -3.14 8.14 2.29
C ASP A 38 -1.84 7.50 2.81
N LEU A 39 -1.36 8.02 3.94
CA LEU A 39 -0.20 7.52 4.63
C LEU A 39 -0.61 6.83 5.93
N PHE A 40 -0.01 5.67 6.17
CA PHE A 40 -0.17 4.93 7.40
C PHE A 40 1.20 4.56 7.96
N ALA A 41 1.28 4.46 9.28
CA ALA A 41 2.49 4.05 9.99
C ALA A 41 2.25 2.75 10.75
N ARG A 42 3.33 2.00 10.90
CA ARG A 42 3.46 0.89 11.83
C ARG A 42 4.81 0.98 12.50
N THR A 43 4.81 1.06 13.82
CA THR A 43 6.03 1.04 14.63
C THR A 43 6.35 -0.39 15.03
N HIS A 44 7.55 -0.86 14.69
CA HIS A 44 8.05 -2.17 15.09
C HIS A 44 8.70 -2.13 16.48
N SER A 45 8.93 -3.28 17.11
CA SER A 45 9.50 -3.38 18.46
C SER A 45 10.93 -2.84 18.57
N ASP A 46 11.64 -2.76 17.45
CA ASP A 46 12.99 -2.20 17.31
C ASP A 46 13.00 -0.69 17.06
N GLN A 47 11.84 -0.02 17.19
CA GLN A 47 11.63 1.39 16.88
C GLN A 47 11.78 1.76 15.40
N THR A 48 11.86 0.77 14.49
CA THR A 48 11.73 1.04 13.06
C THR A 48 10.30 1.46 12.76
N VAL A 49 10.12 2.61 12.10
CA VAL A 49 8.81 3.08 11.63
C VAL A 49 8.66 2.74 10.15
N GLU A 50 7.72 1.87 9.85
CA GLU A 50 7.30 1.55 8.48
C GLU A 50 6.18 2.50 8.08
N ILE A 51 6.37 3.26 7.01
CA ILE A 51 5.38 4.19 6.47
C ILE A 51 4.88 3.64 5.14
N ALA A 52 3.60 3.25 5.10
CA ALA A 52 2.92 2.81 3.89
C ALA A 52 2.17 3.98 3.23
N ARG A 53 2.39 4.17 1.93
CA ARG A 53 1.64 5.09 1.08
C ARG A 53 0.73 4.30 0.16
N VAL A 54 -0.58 4.53 0.27
CA VAL A 54 -1.57 3.94 -0.63
C VAL A 54 -1.40 4.54 -2.02
N ILE A 55 -1.20 3.69 -3.01
CA ILE A 55 -1.09 4.08 -4.43
C ILE A 55 -2.46 3.98 -5.08
N ALA A 56 -3.15 2.86 -4.90
CA ALA A 56 -4.46 2.60 -5.52
C ALA A 56 -5.28 1.63 -4.68
N VAL A 57 -6.59 1.63 -4.93
CA VAL A 57 -7.52 0.65 -4.37
C VAL A 57 -8.23 -0.05 -5.51
N SER A 58 -8.29 -1.37 -5.50
CA SER A 58 -8.95 -2.16 -6.53
C SER A 58 -9.79 -3.27 -5.90
N THR A 59 -10.62 -3.93 -6.69
CA THR A 59 -11.38 -5.11 -6.27
C THR A 59 -11.11 -6.20 -7.28
N ASP A 60 -10.71 -7.39 -6.86
CA ASP A 60 -10.44 -8.48 -7.78
C ASP A 60 -11.73 -9.08 -8.38
N SER A 61 -11.57 -10.09 -9.23
CA SER A 61 -12.70 -10.81 -9.84
C SER A 61 -13.59 -11.56 -8.84
N PHE A 62 -13.11 -11.79 -7.62
CA PHE A 62 -13.85 -12.44 -6.53
C PHE A 62 -14.56 -11.44 -5.61
N GLY A 63 -14.46 -10.14 -5.89
CA GLY A 63 -15.07 -9.10 -5.08
C GLY A 63 -14.25 -8.71 -3.84
N ILE A 64 -13.00 -9.18 -3.72
CA ILE A 64 -12.13 -8.89 -2.59
C ILE A 64 -11.42 -7.55 -2.82
N PRO A 65 -11.58 -6.56 -1.92
CA PRO A 65 -10.87 -5.30 -2.02
C PRO A 65 -9.37 -5.46 -1.75
N HIS A 66 -8.54 -4.85 -2.59
CA HIS A 66 -7.10 -4.86 -2.50
C HIS A 66 -6.54 -3.42 -2.44
N ILE A 67 -5.49 -3.24 -1.66
CA ILE A 67 -4.70 -2.02 -1.55
C ILE A 67 -3.37 -2.24 -2.25
N GLN A 68 -3.08 -1.43 -3.25
CA GLN A 68 -1.73 -1.28 -3.80
C GLN A 68 -1.04 -0.14 -3.06
N TYR A 69 0.18 -0.39 -2.58
CA TYR A 69 0.91 0.56 -1.74
C TYR A 69 2.42 0.42 -1.91
N GLU A 70 3.16 1.42 -1.47
CA GLU A 70 4.61 1.37 -1.32
C GLU A 70 4.97 1.68 0.12
N ILE A 71 6.16 1.30 0.55
CA ILE A 71 6.61 1.48 1.94
C ILE A 71 7.96 2.14 2.00
N LYS A 72 8.21 2.93 3.04
CA LYS A 72 9.56 3.34 3.41
C LYS A 72 9.81 3.01 4.88
N PHE A 73 11.06 2.71 5.21
CA PHE A 73 11.45 2.42 6.58
C PHE A 73 12.28 3.56 7.14
N GLN A 74 11.79 4.20 8.18
CA GLN A 74 12.56 5.16 8.96
C GLN A 74 13.21 4.42 10.12
N ARG A 75 14.54 4.41 10.14
CA ARG A 75 15.34 3.86 11.23
C ARG A 75 16.13 4.99 11.89
N PRO A 76 16.29 5.00 13.22
CA PRO A 76 17.07 6.04 13.91
C PRO A 76 18.49 6.20 13.34
N GLN A 77 19.10 5.10 12.90
CA GLN A 77 20.47 5.07 12.39
C GLN A 77 20.60 5.42 10.89
N ARG A 78 19.50 5.44 10.13
CA ARG A 78 19.51 5.75 8.69
C ARG A 78 18.27 6.61 8.34
N PRO A 79 18.39 7.94 8.36
CA PRO A 79 17.26 8.83 8.09
C PRO A 79 16.85 8.82 6.61
N ASN A 80 17.78 8.55 5.70
CA ASN A 80 17.49 8.47 4.27
C ASN A 80 16.85 7.13 3.95
N SER A 81 15.56 7.17 3.60
CA SER A 81 14.82 6.01 3.09
C SER A 81 14.04 6.40 1.84
N VAL A 82 14.02 5.49 0.88
CA VAL A 82 13.25 5.60 -0.37
C VAL A 82 12.04 4.69 -0.25
N PHE A 83 10.94 5.07 -0.89
CA PHE A 83 9.79 4.19 -1.00
C PHE A 83 10.12 2.98 -1.89
N ASP A 84 9.79 1.79 -1.39
CA ASP A 84 9.92 0.48 -2.01
C ASP A 84 8.53 -0.09 -2.33
N GLY A 85 8.37 -0.65 -3.53
CA GLY A 85 7.08 -1.14 -4.02
C GLY A 85 6.99 -1.16 -5.55
N PRO A 86 5.77 -1.37 -6.11
CA PRO A 86 4.50 -1.53 -5.41
C PRO A 86 4.28 -2.93 -4.80
N ARG A 87 3.53 -2.97 -3.69
CA ARG A 87 3.05 -4.16 -2.99
C ARG A 87 1.52 -4.18 -3.03
N VAL A 88 0.93 -5.36 -2.87
CA VAL A 88 -0.53 -5.53 -2.85
C VAL A 88 -0.94 -6.37 -1.64
N LEU A 89 -1.96 -5.91 -0.91
CA LEU A 89 -2.60 -6.67 0.17
C LEU A 89 -4.12 -6.57 0.05
N ALA A 90 -4.83 -7.57 0.57
CA ALA A 90 -6.26 -7.42 0.83
C ALA A 90 -6.49 -6.26 1.81
N LEU A 91 -7.56 -5.50 1.60
CA LEU A 91 -7.91 -4.32 2.40
C LEU A 91 -8.01 -4.63 3.89
N GLY A 92 -8.58 -5.78 4.26
CA GLY A 92 -8.66 -6.23 5.66
C GLY A 92 -7.26 -6.39 6.26
N THR A 93 -6.40 -7.15 5.61
CA THR A 93 -5.01 -7.36 6.04
C THR A 93 -4.23 -6.06 6.13
N PHE A 94 -4.40 -5.15 5.16
CA PHE A 94 -3.79 -3.83 5.20
C PHE A 94 -4.28 -3.03 6.42
N ALA A 95 -5.60 -2.98 6.66
CA ALA A 95 -6.20 -2.23 7.76
C ALA A 95 -5.89 -2.78 9.16
N ASP A 96 -5.60 -4.08 9.26
CA ASP A 96 -5.13 -4.75 10.49
C ASP A 96 -3.63 -4.50 10.72
N THR A 97 -2.83 -4.47 9.65
CA THR A 97 -1.38 -4.24 9.73
C THR A 97 -1.05 -2.77 10.03
N TYR A 98 -1.81 -1.84 9.43
CA TYR A 98 -1.57 -0.41 9.47
C TYR A 98 -2.70 0.33 10.17
N THR A 99 -2.64 0.36 11.50
CA THR A 99 -3.70 0.95 12.32
C THR A 99 -3.65 2.46 12.41
N ASP A 100 -2.45 3.03 12.29
CA ASP A 100 -2.17 4.43 12.58
C ASP A 100 -2.10 5.21 11.28
N ARG A 101 -3.14 6.00 11.02
CA ARG A 101 -3.17 6.91 9.86
C ARG A 101 -2.39 8.16 10.20
N LEU A 102 -1.42 8.52 9.36
CA LEU A 102 -0.72 9.77 9.50
C LEU A 102 -1.62 10.90 9.00
N ALA A 103 -1.76 11.95 9.81
CA ALA A 103 -2.40 13.18 9.35
C ALA A 103 -1.59 13.75 8.18
N ALA A 104 -2.30 14.22 7.16
CA ALA A 104 -1.70 14.93 6.03
C ALA A 104 -1.19 16.31 6.47
#